data_AF-A0A497MAJ6-F1
#
_entry.id   AF-A0A497MAJ6-F1
#
_cell.length_a   1.000
_cell.length_b   1.000
_cell.length_c   1.000
_cell.angle_alpha   90.00
_cell.angle_beta   90.00
_cell.angle_gamma   90.00
#
_symmetry.space_group_name_H-M   'P 1'
#
loop_
_entity.id
_entity.type
_entity.pdbx_description
1 polymer ?
#
loop_
_entity_poly.entity_id
_entity_poly.type
_entity_poly.pdbx_seq_one_letter_code
_entity_poly.pdbx_strand_id
1 'polypeptide(L)'
;MKKPSISWRENYLRCVEFREPEYIPCRITVMWPLWNTYRERLEEVALRHPLVFPGFKPGSVKYGEKPGVLRINRTLRDPFGCVWS
;
A
#
# COMPACT_ATOMS: atom_id res chain seq x y z
N MET A 1 10.01 2.11 -14.21
CA MET A 1 9.69 3.26 -13.33
C MET A 1 10.92 4.16 -13.26
N LYS A 2 10.76 5.48 -13.41
CA LYS A 2 11.90 6.42 -13.34
C LYS A 2 12.50 6.36 -11.92
N LYS A 3 13.81 6.13 -11.82
CA LYS A 3 14.52 6.24 -10.54
C LYS A 3 14.69 7.73 -10.22
N PRO A 4 14.48 8.17 -8.96
CA PRO A 4 14.72 9.56 -8.59
C PRO A 4 16.18 9.93 -8.83
N SER A 5 16.42 11.15 -9.31
CA SER A 5 17.78 11.67 -9.52
C SER A 5 18.38 12.30 -8.27
N ILE A 6 17.52 12.63 -7.30
CA ILE A 6 17.89 13.22 -6.00
C ILE A 6 17.69 12.23 -4.86
N SER A 7 18.34 12.49 -3.72
CA SER A 7 18.16 11.68 -2.51
C SER A 7 16.72 11.76 -1.99
N TRP A 8 16.27 10.72 -1.28
CA TRP A 8 14.95 10.73 -0.64
C TRP A 8 14.76 11.94 0.28
N ARG A 9 15.80 12.30 1.06
CA ARG A 9 15.79 13.46 1.96
C ARG A 9 15.60 14.76 1.19
N GLU A 10 16.35 14.95 0.10
CA GLU A 10 16.24 16.15 -0.74
C GLU A 10 14.85 16.26 -1.38
N ASN A 11 14.32 15.16 -1.94
CA ASN A 11 12.96 15.16 -2.50
C ASN A 11 11.90 15.46 -1.43
N TYR A 12 12.05 14.89 -0.23
CA TYR A 12 11.16 15.12 0.88
C TYR A 12 11.13 16.60 1.29
N LEU A 13 12.30 17.23 1.48
CA LEU A 13 12.41 18.65 1.82
C LEU A 13 11.78 19.54 0.74
N ARG A 14 12.06 19.28 -0.54
CA ARG A 14 11.40 19.99 -1.65
C ARG A 14 9.89 19.84 -1.62
N CYS A 15 9.37 18.67 -1.24
CA CYS A 15 7.94 18.44 -1.16
C CYS A 15 7.29 19.24 -0.02
N VAL A 16 7.88 19.24 1.18
CA VAL A 16 7.29 19.94 2.34
C VAL A 16 7.47 21.45 2.28
N GLU A 17 8.50 21.93 1.58
CA GLU A 17 8.77 23.36 1.37
C GLU A 17 8.19 23.90 0.05
N PHE A 18 7.44 23.08 -0.69
CA PHE A 18 6.84 23.45 -1.99
C PHE A 18 7.87 23.92 -3.05
N ARG A 19 9.09 23.37 -3.00
CA ARG A 19 10.21 23.66 -3.92
C ARG A 19 10.32 22.62 -5.03
N GLU A 20 9.23 22.37 -5.76
CA GLU A 20 9.19 21.50 -6.96
C GLU A 20 9.90 20.13 -6.76
N PRO A 21 9.31 19.21 -5.98
CA PRO A 21 9.87 17.87 -5.82
C PRO A 21 9.75 17.04 -7.11
N GLU A 22 10.62 16.04 -7.30
CA GLU A 22 10.48 15.09 -8.42
C GLU A 22 9.23 14.20 -8.27
N TYR A 23 8.80 13.95 -7.04
CA TYR A 23 7.59 13.21 -6.70
C TYR A 23 7.04 13.60 -5.32
N ILE A 24 5.75 13.36 -5.09
CA ILE A 24 5.13 13.55 -3.77
C ILE A 24 5.35 12.27 -2.95
N PRO A 25 6.00 12.33 -1.77
CA PRO A 25 6.16 11.17 -0.90
C PRO A 25 4.80 10.75 -0.31
N CYS A 26 4.19 9.72 -0.89
CA CYS A 26 2.97 9.10 -0.38
C CYS A 26 3.27 7.67 0.09
N ARG A 27 2.63 7.25 1.18
CA ARG A 27 2.63 5.84 1.59
C ARG A 27 1.33 5.20 1.12
N ILE A 28 1.43 4.24 0.20
CA ILE A 28 0.27 3.44 -0.22
C ILE A 28 0.15 2.26 0.74
N THR A 29 -1.02 2.14 1.38
CA THR A 29 -1.36 0.99 2.21
C THR A 29 -2.37 0.14 1.46
N VAL A 30 -1.98 -1.06 1.06
CA VAL A 30 -2.91 -2.06 0.54
C VAL A 30 -3.46 -2.86 1.72
N MET A 31 -4.79 -2.95 1.83
CA MET A 31 -5.42 -3.65 2.94
C MET A 31 -5.09 -5.14 2.91
N TRP A 32 -4.93 -5.75 4.09
CA TRP A 32 -4.61 -7.18 4.25
C TRP A 32 -5.50 -8.13 3.44
N PRO A 33 -6.83 -7.94 3.30
CA PRO A 33 -7.66 -8.84 2.51
C PRO A 33 -7.23 -8.91 1.03
N LEU A 34 -6.72 -7.82 0.46
CA LEU A 34 -6.19 -7.80 -0.90
C LEU A 34 -4.86 -8.56 -0.99
N TRP A 35 -3.99 -8.41 0.00
CA TRP A 35 -2.79 -9.25 0.12
C TRP A 35 -3.13 -10.73 0.22
N ASN A 36 -4.10 -11.10 1.05
CA ASN A 36 -4.53 -12.48 1.20
C ASN A 36 -5.22 -13.04 -0.07
N THR A 37 -5.86 -12.17 -0.86
CA THR A 37 -6.57 -12.54 -2.09
C THR A 37 -5.61 -12.72 -3.27
N TYR A 38 -4.69 -11.78 -3.47
CA TYR A 38 -3.79 -11.77 -4.63
C TYR A 38 -2.41 -12.37 -4.35
N ARG A 39 -2.03 -12.46 -3.07
CA ARG A 39 -0.83 -13.15 -2.57
C ARG A 39 0.42 -12.78 -3.36
N GLU A 40 1.12 -13.77 -3.93
CA GLU A 40 2.38 -13.63 -4.64
C GLU A 40 2.26 -12.65 -5.81
N ARG A 41 1.10 -12.57 -6.48
CA ARG A 41 0.87 -11.61 -7.57
C ARG A 41 0.95 -10.17 -7.09
N LEU A 42 0.50 -9.90 -5.86
CA LEU A 42 0.61 -8.57 -5.27
C LEU A 42 2.03 -8.31 -4.73
N GLU A 43 2.72 -9.35 -4.25
CA GLU A 43 4.16 -9.25 -3.94
C GLU A 43 4.98 -8.86 -5.18
N GLU A 44 4.72 -9.47 -6.34
CA GLU A 44 5.35 -9.12 -7.62
C GLU A 44 5.10 -7.66 -8.03
N VAL A 45 3.89 -7.15 -7.79
CA VAL A 45 3.59 -5.72 -7.98
C VAL A 45 4.43 -4.89 -7.03
N ALA A 46 4.47 -5.24 -5.74
CA ALA A 46 5.25 -4.48 -4.77
C ALA A 46 6.75 -4.42 -5.11
N LEU A 47 7.32 -5.54 -5.57
CA LEU A 47 8.72 -5.62 -6.01
C LEU A 47 9.00 -4.78 -7.26
N ARG A 48 8.04 -4.69 -8.20
CA ARG A 48 8.18 -3.85 -9.40
C ARG A 48 8.06 -2.35 -9.11
N HIS A 49 7.52 -1.97 -7.95
CA HIS A 49 7.24 -0.57 -7.58
C HIS A 49 7.91 -0.17 -6.26
N PRO A 50 9.26 -0.17 -6.18
CA PRO A 50 9.99 0.10 -4.93
C PRO A 50 9.82 1.52 -4.38
N LEU A 51 9.46 2.50 -5.21
CA LEU A 51 9.13 3.84 -4.72
C LEU A 51 7.81 3.87 -3.94
N VAL A 52 6.86 3.02 -4.32
CA VAL A 52 5.55 2.90 -3.66
C VAL A 52 5.64 1.98 -2.45
N PHE A 53 6.40 0.88 -2.57
CA PHE A 53 6.59 -0.14 -1.54
C PHE A 53 8.07 -0.21 -1.10
N PRO A 54 8.60 0.85 -0.48
CA PRO A 54 10.01 0.90 -0.11
C PRO A 54 10.36 -0.20 0.89
N GLY A 55 11.37 -1.00 0.55
CA GLY A 55 11.88 -2.07 1.43
C GLY A 55 10.98 -3.31 1.54
N PHE A 56 9.99 -3.47 0.65
CA PHE A 56 9.17 -4.69 0.62
C PHE A 56 10.04 -5.94 0.42
N LYS A 57 9.77 -6.99 1.19
CA LYS A 57 10.48 -8.27 1.14
C LYS A 57 9.50 -9.38 0.73
N PRO A 58 9.84 -10.24 -0.25
CA PRO A 58 9.02 -11.40 -0.58
C PRO A 58 8.76 -12.28 0.66
N GLY A 59 7.55 -12.80 0.80
CA GLY A 59 7.16 -13.65 1.93
C GLY A 59 7.02 -12.93 3.28
N SER A 60 7.14 -11.59 3.32
CA SER A 60 6.92 -10.81 4.55
C SER A 60 5.44 -10.74 4.98
N VAL A 61 4.52 -11.08 4.08
CA VAL A 61 3.08 -11.06 4.36
C VAL A 61 2.60 -12.45 4.74
N LYS A 62 1.97 -12.56 5.91
CA LYS A 62 1.30 -13.80 6.33
C LYS A 62 -0.11 -13.86 5.74
N TYR A 63 -0.37 -14.89 4.94
CA TYR A 63 -1.69 -15.16 4.38
C TYR A 63 -2.57 -15.97 5.34
N GLY A 64 -3.87 -15.84 5.16
CA GLY A 64 -4.86 -16.72 5.79
C GLY A 64 -5.03 -18.01 4.98
N GLU A 65 -5.78 -18.95 5.56
CA GLU A 65 -6.06 -20.26 4.95
C GLU A 65 -6.72 -20.11 3.57
N LYS A 66 -7.75 -19.25 3.47
CA LYS A 66 -8.53 -19.06 2.24
C LYS A 66 -8.37 -17.63 1.71
N PRO A 67 -8.22 -17.45 0.38
CA PRO A 67 -8.26 -16.13 -0.24
C PRO A 67 -9.68 -15.54 -0.17
N GLY A 68 -9.79 -14.22 -0.33
CA GLY A 68 -11.07 -13.51 -0.34
C GLY A 68 -11.13 -12.35 0.66
N VAL A 69 -12.14 -11.49 0.48
CA VAL A 69 -12.38 -10.34 1.36
C VAL A 69 -13.18 -10.80 2.58
N LEU A 70 -12.61 -10.58 3.77
CA LEU A 70 -13.12 -11.10 5.05
C LEU A 70 -14.53 -10.61 5.46
N ARG A 71 -15.08 -9.58 4.81
CA ARG A 71 -16.31 -8.89 5.22
C ARG A 71 -17.40 -8.87 4.14
N ILE A 72 -17.33 -9.79 3.17
CA ILE A 72 -18.40 -9.93 2.17
C ILE A 72 -19.62 -10.64 2.79
N ASN A 73 -20.82 -10.23 2.36
CA ASN A 73 -22.12 -10.79 2.78
C ASN A 73 -22.42 -10.65 4.28
N ARG A 74 -21.99 -9.56 4.91
CA ARG A 74 -22.32 -9.26 6.31
C ARG A 74 -22.73 -7.82 6.46
N THR A 75 -23.89 -7.62 7.06
CA THR A 75 -24.31 -6.30 7.53
C THR A 75 -23.54 -5.94 8.80
N LEU A 76 -22.69 -4.92 8.73
CA LEU A 76 -21.90 -4.43 9.88
C LEU A 76 -22.42 -3.09 10.34
N ARG A 77 -22.57 -2.91 11.66
CA ARG A 77 -22.85 -1.61 12.26
C ARG A 77 -21.59 -1.10 12.93
N ASP A 78 -21.15 0.10 12.55
CA ASP A 78 -19.99 0.73 13.18
C ASP A 78 -20.37 1.50 14.47
N PRO A 79 -19.40 2.01 15.25
CA PRO A 79 -19.68 2.74 16.48
C PRO A 79 -20.49 4.04 16.32
N PHE A 80 -20.58 4.59 15.11
CA PHE A 80 -21.42 5.75 14.79
C PHE A 80 -22.84 5.36 14.40
N GLY A 81 -23.13 4.06 14.40
CA GLY A 81 -24.44 3.51 14.06
C GLY A 81 -24.67 3.35 12.55
N CYS A 82 -23.67 3.62 11.71
CA CYS A 82 -23.77 3.43 10.26
C CYS A 82 -23.76 1.94 9.92
N VAL A 83 -24.55 1.57 8.91
CA VAL A 83 -24.76 0.19 8.49
C VAL A 83 -24.10 -0.03 7.13
N TRP A 84 -23.23 -1.03 7.06
CA TRP A 84 -22.47 -1.43 5.88
C TRP A 84 -23.01 -2.77 5.39
N SER A 85 -23.58 -2.82 4.19
CA SER A 85 -24.18 -4.02 3.57
C SER A 85 -23.45 -4.43 2.29
#